data_AF-A0A958LGZ0-F1
#
_entry.id   AF-A0A958LGZ0-F1
#
_cell.length_a   1.000
_cell.length_b   1.000
_cell.length_c   1.000
_cell.angle_alpha   90.00
_cell.angle_beta   90.00
_cell.angle_gamma   90.00
#
_symmetry.space_group_name_H-M   'P 1'
#
loop_
_entity.id
_entity.type
_entity.pdbx_description
1 polymer ?
#
loop_
_entity_poly.entity_id
_entity_poly.type
_entity_poly.pdbx_seq_one_letter_code
_entity_poly.pdbx_strand_id
1 'polypeptide(L)'
;DFAGENSDNPNIYLTANTRVKDQYDISLLIQGKARDPQINLSSQPNLSEPEIISLLALGIDPRSSTSGESESAQNDEAKRLTTTQTTLQIGSALLQKPLGDINKLTGVEVDVSGATGSDRSIVPNLTLKKQWSPKLGISASRTVENSPTSNAKVEYKFNKRLSIIGTWENKEGNPEIKDTTKEKVGVDLEYRVEFK
;
A
#
# COMPACT_ATOMS: atom_id res chain seq x y z
N ASP A 1 21.37 14.18 -22.11
CA ASP A 1 21.93 15.35 -22.80
C ASP A 1 21.18 16.58 -22.29
N PHE A 2 21.87 17.53 -21.66
CA PHE A 2 21.28 18.74 -21.09
C PHE A 2 21.59 19.93 -22.01
N ALA A 3 21.06 19.89 -23.22
CA ALA A 3 21.23 20.95 -24.21
C ALA A 3 19.92 21.73 -24.38
N GLY A 4 19.90 22.97 -23.88
CA GLY A 4 19.10 24.08 -24.42
C GLY A 4 17.58 24.09 -24.22
N GLU A 5 17.08 25.19 -23.66
CA GLU A 5 15.68 25.64 -23.52
C GLU A 5 14.78 24.87 -22.51
N ASN A 6 14.62 25.50 -21.34
CA ASN A 6 13.88 25.09 -20.13
C ASN A 6 14.64 24.15 -19.18
N SER A 7 15.67 24.72 -18.54
CA SER A 7 16.41 24.13 -17.40
C SER A 7 15.51 23.52 -16.31
N ASP A 8 14.29 24.04 -16.15
CA ASP A 8 13.36 23.65 -15.08
C ASP A 8 12.45 22.45 -15.42
N ASN A 9 12.52 21.92 -16.66
CA ASN A 9 11.74 20.76 -17.07
C ASN A 9 12.41 19.99 -18.23
N PRO A 10 13.57 19.37 -17.98
CA PRO A 10 14.30 18.64 -19.01
C PRO A 10 13.50 17.43 -19.52
N ASN A 11 13.78 17.02 -20.76
CA ASN A 11 13.35 15.72 -21.24
C ASN A 11 14.28 14.65 -20.65
N ILE A 12 13.73 13.73 -19.86
CA ILE A 12 14.48 12.65 -19.24
C ILE A 12 14.28 11.36 -20.01
N TYR A 13 15.31 10.53 -20.03
CA TYR A 13 15.28 9.16 -20.53
C TYR A 13 16.23 8.36 -19.64
N LEU A 14 15.66 7.47 -18.82
CA LEU A 14 16.38 6.66 -17.87
C LEU A 14 15.92 5.21 -18.00
N THR A 15 16.88 4.31 -18.17
CA THR A 15 16.66 2.88 -18.18
C THR A 15 17.38 2.26 -17.00
N ALA A 16 16.71 1.42 -16.22
CA ALA A 16 17.31 0.63 -15.16
C ALA A 16 16.92 -0.83 -15.30
N ASN A 17 17.84 -1.72 -14.95
CA ASN A 17 17.59 -3.16 -14.93
C ASN A 17 18.01 -3.70 -13.57
N THR A 18 17.25 -4.64 -13.03
CA THR A 18 17.59 -5.31 -11.78
C THR A 18 17.16 -6.76 -11.82
N ARG A 19 17.89 -7.62 -11.12
CA ARG A 19 17.52 -9.01 -10.91
C ARG A 19 17.03 -9.18 -9.47
N VAL A 20 15.82 -9.70 -9.32
CA VAL A 20 15.16 -9.90 -8.02
C VAL A 20 14.93 -11.38 -7.78
N LYS A 21 15.39 -11.87 -6.61
CA LYS A 21 15.27 -13.27 -6.16
C LYS A 21 15.81 -14.32 -7.15
N ASP A 22 16.80 -13.95 -7.96
CA ASP A 22 17.41 -14.79 -9.00
C ASP A 22 16.44 -15.36 -10.05
N GLN A 23 15.20 -14.85 -10.10
CA GLN A 23 14.14 -15.38 -10.95
C GLN A 23 13.51 -14.31 -11.85
N TYR A 24 13.55 -13.04 -11.45
CA TYR A 24 12.91 -11.96 -12.18
C TYR A 24 13.92 -10.92 -12.64
N ASP A 25 14.07 -10.78 -13.94
CA ASP A 25 14.77 -9.66 -14.57
C ASP A 25 13.75 -8.54 -14.81
N ILE A 26 13.88 -7.43 -14.10
CA ILE A 26 12.97 -6.29 -14.16
C ILE A 26 13.66 -5.14 -14.89
N SER A 27 12.97 -4.58 -15.88
CA SER A 27 13.38 -3.38 -16.61
C SER A 27 12.43 -2.23 -16.29
N LEU A 28 13.02 -1.06 -16.03
CA LEU A 28 12.36 0.21 -15.79
C LEU A 28 12.77 1.18 -16.89
N LEU A 29 11.79 1.80 -17.54
CA LEU A 29 11.98 2.93 -18.45
C LEU A 29 11.23 4.14 -17.92
N ILE A 30 11.95 5.23 -17.67
CA ILE A 30 11.38 6.54 -17.35
C ILE A 30 11.70 7.46 -18.51
N GLN A 31 10.68 8.06 -19.13
CA GLN A 31 10.89 8.96 -20.26
C GLN A 31 9.89 10.13 -20.28
N GLY A 32 10.23 11.22 -20.96
CA GLY A 32 9.35 12.39 -21.11
C GLY A 32 9.81 13.58 -20.28
N LYS A 33 8.92 14.55 -20.04
CA LYS A 33 9.27 15.77 -19.30
C LYS A 33 9.46 15.47 -17.82
N ALA A 34 10.47 16.04 -17.17
CA ALA A 34 10.75 15.80 -15.75
C ALA A 34 9.56 16.09 -14.81
N ARG A 35 8.67 17.03 -15.17
CA ARG A 35 7.44 17.33 -14.43
C ARG A 35 6.28 16.37 -14.70
N ASP A 36 6.35 15.59 -15.77
CA ASP A 36 5.35 14.60 -16.17
C ASP A 36 6.02 13.38 -16.84
N PRO A 37 6.77 12.59 -16.07
CA PRO A 37 7.49 11.46 -16.63
C PRO A 37 6.56 10.26 -16.83
N GLN A 38 6.70 9.61 -17.97
CA GLN A 38 6.08 8.31 -18.26
C GLN A 38 6.98 7.20 -17.71
N ILE A 39 6.41 6.37 -16.83
CA ILE A 39 7.11 5.25 -16.19
C ILE A 39 6.55 3.96 -16.75
N ASN A 40 7.44 3.09 -17.25
CA ASN A 40 7.09 1.76 -17.75
C ASN A 40 7.93 0.70 -17.03
N LEU A 41 7.26 -0.31 -16.50
CA LEU A 41 7.87 -1.46 -15.84
C LEU A 41 7.56 -2.72 -16.65
N SER A 42 8.58 -3.56 -16.84
CA SER A 42 8.43 -4.89 -17.44
C SER A 42 9.29 -5.89 -16.71
N SER A 43 8.89 -7.15 -16.72
CA SER A 43 9.69 -8.24 -16.13
C SER A 43 9.77 -9.43 -17.05
N GLN A 44 10.86 -10.19 -16.91
CA GLN A 44 11.02 -11.52 -17.44
C GLN A 44 11.32 -12.49 -16.28
N PRO A 45 10.49 -13.51 -16.03
CA PRO A 45 9.21 -13.81 -16.67
C PRO A 45 8.15 -12.69 -16.54
N ASN A 46 7.14 -12.70 -17.44
CA ASN A 46 6.12 -11.65 -17.48
C ASN A 46 5.31 -11.60 -16.17
N LEU A 47 5.21 -10.39 -15.62
CA LEU A 47 4.36 -10.02 -14.50
C LEU A 47 3.56 -8.78 -14.90
N SER A 48 2.38 -8.63 -14.31
CA SER A 48 1.65 -7.37 -14.39
C SER A 48 2.38 -6.28 -13.61
N GLU A 49 2.23 -5.03 -14.02
CA GLU A 49 2.86 -3.88 -13.34
C GLU A 49 2.57 -3.83 -11.82
N PRO A 50 1.35 -4.11 -11.32
CA PRO A 50 1.09 -4.20 -9.88
C PRO A 50 1.89 -5.30 -9.17
N GLU A 51 2.09 -6.45 -9.81
CA GLU A 51 2.90 -7.55 -9.27
C GLU A 51 4.38 -7.18 -9.23
N ILE A 52 4.89 -6.47 -10.25
CA ILE A 52 6.25 -5.94 -10.26
C ILE A 52 6.45 -4.97 -9.09
N ILE A 53 5.50 -4.04 -8.89
CA ILE A 53 5.55 -3.07 -7.79
C ILE A 53 5.51 -3.80 -6.44
N SER A 54 4.64 -4.79 -6.27
CA SER A 54 4.57 -5.61 -5.05
C SER A 54 5.88 -6.37 -4.78
N LEU A 55 6.44 -7.00 -5.80
CA LEU A 55 7.71 -7.71 -5.71
C LEU A 55 8.86 -6.77 -5.32
N LEU A 56 8.91 -5.57 -5.90
CA LEU A 56 9.95 -4.57 -5.60
C LEU A 56 9.77 -3.93 -4.22
N ALA A 57 8.54 -3.58 -3.84
CA ALA A 57 8.27 -2.85 -2.60
C ALA A 57 8.20 -3.77 -1.37
N LEU A 58 7.66 -4.98 -1.53
CA LEU A 58 7.35 -5.90 -0.44
C LEU A 58 8.14 -7.22 -0.52
N GLY A 59 8.85 -7.47 -1.63
CA GLY A 59 9.59 -8.71 -1.83
C GLY A 59 8.68 -9.94 -1.95
N ILE A 60 7.39 -9.78 -2.27
CA ILE A 60 6.43 -10.89 -2.39
C ILE A 60 6.61 -11.52 -3.76
N ASP A 61 6.78 -12.85 -3.82
CA ASP A 61 6.85 -13.53 -5.10
C ASP A 61 5.42 -13.81 -5.59
N PRO A 62 4.98 -13.22 -6.72
CA PRO A 62 3.63 -13.40 -7.23
C PRO A 62 3.32 -14.85 -7.62
N ARG A 63 4.36 -15.69 -7.82
CA ARG A 63 4.21 -17.10 -8.22
C ARG A 63 4.39 -18.08 -7.06
N SER A 64 4.83 -17.62 -5.89
CA SER A 64 4.97 -18.49 -4.71
C SER A 64 3.64 -18.75 -3.98
N SER A 65 2.54 -18.12 -4.42
CA SER A 65 1.24 -18.16 -3.73
C SER A 65 0.23 -19.08 -4.41
N THR A 66 0.68 -20.11 -5.13
CA THR A 66 -0.19 -21.17 -5.66
C THR A 66 -0.29 -22.31 -4.65
N SER A 67 -1.03 -22.05 -3.56
CA SER A 67 -1.67 -23.09 -2.76
C SER A 67 -3.16 -22.78 -2.75
N GLY A 68 -3.81 -23.05 -3.88
CA GLY A 68 -5.22 -22.78 -4.13
C GLY A 68 -5.49 -22.85 -5.62
N GLU A 69 -6.02 -23.99 -6.06
CA GLU A 69 -6.42 -24.30 -7.43
C GLU A 69 -7.32 -23.19 -8.03
N SER A 70 -7.02 -22.78 -9.26
CA SER A 70 -7.95 -22.87 -10.39
C SER A 70 -7.37 -22.21 -11.64
N GLU A 71 -7.24 -23.01 -12.69
CA GLU A 71 -6.94 -22.60 -14.05
C GLU A 71 -8.08 -21.78 -14.68
N SER A 72 -7.71 -21.07 -15.76
CA SER A 72 -8.57 -20.61 -16.86
C SER A 72 -9.44 -19.36 -16.65
N ALA A 73 -9.07 -18.26 -17.33
CA ALA A 73 -9.88 -17.68 -18.42
C ALA A 73 -9.26 -16.37 -18.93
N GLN A 74 -9.10 -16.29 -20.24
CA GLN A 74 -8.91 -15.05 -21.00
C GLN A 74 -10.13 -14.14 -20.82
N ASN A 75 -9.92 -12.85 -20.58
CA ASN A 75 -10.65 -11.67 -21.12
C ASN A 75 -10.48 -10.45 -20.20
N ASP A 76 -10.59 -9.25 -20.79
CA ASP A 76 -10.25 -7.92 -20.25
C ASP A 76 -10.89 -7.47 -18.91
N GLU A 77 -11.70 -8.30 -18.26
CA GLU A 77 -12.08 -8.11 -16.84
C GLU A 77 -10.97 -8.52 -15.85
N ALA A 78 -9.97 -9.25 -16.33
CA ALA A 78 -8.86 -9.77 -15.52
C ALA A 78 -8.07 -8.67 -14.79
N LYS A 79 -8.04 -7.41 -15.26
CA LYS A 79 -7.20 -6.38 -14.61
C LYS A 79 -7.71 -5.96 -13.22
N ARG A 80 -9.04 -5.94 -13.01
CA ARG A 80 -9.65 -5.62 -11.70
C ARG A 80 -9.65 -6.82 -10.75
N LEU A 81 -9.89 -8.01 -11.28
CA LEU A 81 -9.79 -9.27 -10.53
C LEU A 81 -8.35 -9.58 -10.12
N THR A 82 -7.37 -9.34 -11.00
CA THR A 82 -5.93 -9.49 -10.70
C THR A 82 -5.51 -8.47 -9.64
N THR A 83 -5.92 -7.19 -9.73
CA THR A 83 -5.59 -6.21 -8.67
C THR A 83 -6.18 -6.62 -7.32
N THR A 84 -7.40 -7.15 -7.30
CA THR A 84 -8.05 -7.64 -6.07
C THR A 84 -7.37 -8.90 -5.53
N GLN A 85 -7.05 -9.87 -6.38
CA GLN A 85 -6.32 -11.08 -6.02
C GLN A 85 -4.89 -10.78 -5.58
N THR A 86 -4.15 -9.92 -6.29
CA THR A 86 -2.82 -9.45 -5.88
C THR A 86 -2.89 -8.69 -4.54
N THR A 87 -3.92 -7.88 -4.30
CA THR A 87 -4.10 -7.20 -2.99
C THR A 87 -4.40 -8.20 -1.86
N LEU A 88 -5.23 -9.21 -2.10
CA LEU A 88 -5.51 -10.31 -1.16
C LEU A 88 -4.28 -11.18 -0.91
N GLN A 89 -3.51 -11.48 -1.96
CA GLN A 89 -2.25 -12.24 -1.89
C GLN A 89 -1.16 -11.45 -1.18
N ILE A 90 -1.08 -10.13 -1.40
CA ILE A 90 -0.20 -9.23 -0.65
C ILE A 90 -0.55 -9.28 0.83
N GLY A 91 -1.84 -9.16 1.17
CA GLY A 91 -2.32 -9.36 2.53
C GLY A 91 -1.81 -10.69 3.10
N SER A 92 -2.13 -11.79 2.43
CA SER A 92 -1.77 -13.16 2.84
C SER A 92 -0.27 -13.38 3.04
N ALA A 93 0.57 -12.87 2.13
CA ALA A 93 2.02 -13.02 2.20
C ALA A 93 2.66 -12.10 3.25
N LEU A 94 2.06 -10.94 3.54
CA LEU A 94 2.42 -10.09 4.68
C LEU A 94 2.09 -10.77 6.02
N LEU A 95 1.01 -11.54 6.11
CA LEU A 95 0.73 -12.36 7.31
C LEU A 95 1.78 -13.47 7.52
N GLN A 96 2.39 -13.99 6.45
CA GLN A 96 3.29 -15.16 6.53
C GLN A 96 4.78 -14.81 6.68
N LYS A 97 5.19 -13.58 6.35
CA LYS A 97 6.58 -13.14 6.54
C LYS A 97 6.77 -12.43 7.89
N PRO A 98 7.95 -12.54 8.51
CA PRO A 98 8.28 -11.68 9.64
C PRO A 98 8.36 -10.22 9.16
N LEU A 99 7.29 -9.46 9.41
CA LEU A 99 7.13 -8.04 9.06
C LEU A 99 8.24 -7.14 9.62
N GLY A 100 9.05 -7.65 10.56
CA GLY A 100 10.17 -6.95 11.17
C GLY A 100 11.26 -6.48 10.19
N ASP A 101 11.42 -7.10 9.02
CA ASP A 101 12.44 -6.68 8.03
C ASP A 101 12.02 -5.44 7.24
N ILE A 102 10.72 -5.25 6.99
CA ILE A 102 10.18 -4.05 6.32
C ILE A 102 10.37 -2.83 7.23
N ASN A 103 10.15 -3.00 8.53
CA ASN A 103 10.30 -1.94 9.53
C ASN A 103 11.74 -1.42 9.59
N LYS A 104 12.73 -2.32 9.53
CA LYS A 104 14.16 -1.97 9.58
C LYS A 104 14.63 -1.23 8.34
N LEU A 105 14.10 -1.57 7.16
CA LEU A 105 14.52 -0.98 5.89
C LEU A 105 13.84 0.36 5.60
N THR A 106 12.57 0.51 5.97
CA THR A 106 11.76 1.67 5.57
C THR A 106 11.41 2.61 6.73
N GLY A 107 11.57 2.16 7.98
CA GLY A 107 11.05 2.84 9.16
C GLY A 107 9.51 2.85 9.25
N VAL A 108 8.83 2.07 8.39
CA VAL A 108 7.38 1.89 8.39
C VAL A 108 7.06 0.56 9.05
N GLU A 109 6.28 0.60 10.13
CA GLU A 109 5.73 -0.57 10.78
C GLU A 109 4.51 -1.08 10.00
N VAL A 110 4.57 -2.33 9.56
CA VAL A 110 3.44 -3.02 8.93
C VAL A 110 2.84 -3.99 9.96
N ASP A 111 1.54 -3.89 10.18
CA ASP A 111 0.75 -4.77 11.05
C ASP A 111 -0.42 -5.34 10.26
N VAL A 112 -0.71 -6.63 10.47
CA VAL A 112 -1.91 -7.26 9.91
C VAL A 112 -2.72 -7.88 11.04
N SER A 113 -3.97 -7.43 11.15
CA SER A 113 -4.90 -7.83 12.21
C SER A 113 -6.28 -8.12 11.63
N GLY A 114 -7.16 -8.79 12.40
CA GLY A 114 -8.56 -8.95 12.02
C GLY A 114 -9.38 -7.72 12.40
N ALA A 115 -10.27 -7.27 11.51
CA ALA A 115 -11.25 -6.22 11.78
C ALA A 115 -12.66 -6.71 11.44
N THR A 116 -13.68 -6.04 11.99
CA THR A 116 -15.08 -6.31 11.63
C THR A 116 -15.40 -5.65 10.29
N GLY A 117 -15.67 -6.48 9.29
CA GLY A 117 -16.07 -6.06 7.96
C GLY A 117 -17.50 -5.51 7.92
N SER A 118 -17.88 -5.03 6.74
CA SER A 118 -19.17 -4.39 6.46
C SER A 118 -20.38 -5.31 6.69
N ASP A 119 -20.21 -6.62 6.46
CA ASP A 119 -21.19 -7.69 6.65
C ASP A 119 -21.14 -8.35 8.04
N ARG A 120 -20.37 -7.77 8.98
CA ARG A 120 -20.07 -8.31 10.32
C ARG A 120 -19.19 -9.57 10.31
N SER A 121 -18.58 -9.94 9.18
CA SER A 121 -17.53 -10.96 9.15
C SER A 121 -16.21 -10.41 9.71
N ILE A 122 -15.30 -11.31 10.09
CA ILE A 122 -13.91 -10.92 10.43
C ILE A 122 -13.12 -10.89 9.12
N VAL A 123 -12.66 -9.71 8.73
CA VAL A 123 -11.87 -9.49 7.52
C VAL A 123 -10.44 -9.06 7.88
N PRO A 124 -9.43 -9.38 7.07
CA PRO A 124 -8.07 -8.88 7.28
C PRO A 124 -8.02 -7.35 7.21
N ASN A 125 -7.24 -6.72 8.09
CA ASN A 125 -6.97 -5.29 8.12
C ASN A 125 -5.46 -5.05 8.11
N LEU A 126 -4.98 -4.38 7.07
CA LEU A 126 -3.59 -4.01 6.91
C LEU A 126 -3.39 -2.62 7.50
N THR A 127 -2.47 -2.47 8.46
CA THR A 127 -2.13 -1.19 9.09
C THR A 127 -0.66 -0.84 8.83
N LEU A 128 -0.43 0.35 8.32
CA LEU A 128 0.89 0.95 8.14
C LEU A 128 1.04 2.06 9.18
N LYS A 129 2.12 2.03 9.97
CA LYS A 129 2.44 3.08 10.94
C LYS A 129 3.82 3.63 10.66
N LYS A 130 3.99 4.94 10.78
CA LYS A 130 5.27 5.60 10.64
C LYS A 130 5.42 6.66 11.72
N GLN A 131 6.51 6.55 12.47
CA GLN A 131 6.90 7.57 13.43
C GLN A 131 7.78 8.60 12.72
N TRP A 132 7.26 9.81 12.50
CA TRP A 132 7.99 10.89 11.84
C TRP A 132 8.95 11.60 12.78
N SER A 133 8.57 11.71 14.05
CA SER A 133 9.42 12.21 15.13
C SER A 133 8.97 11.59 16.45
N PRO A 134 9.70 11.70 17.57
CA PRO A 134 9.23 11.20 18.87
C PRO A 134 7.86 11.75 19.30
N LYS A 135 7.41 12.85 18.71
CA LYS A 135 6.12 13.50 19.02
C LYS A 135 5.06 13.34 17.93
N LEU A 136 5.40 12.93 16.72
CA LEU A 136 4.46 12.85 15.59
C LEU A 136 4.43 11.44 15.01
N GLY A 137 3.28 10.80 15.10
CA GLY A 137 2.99 9.49 14.52
C GLY A 137 1.89 9.61 13.49
N ILE A 138 2.01 8.87 12.39
CA ILE A 138 0.96 8.73 11.39
C ILE A 138 0.71 7.24 11.17
N SER A 139 -0.55 6.86 11.00
CA SER A 139 -0.91 5.52 10.58
C SER A 139 -2.05 5.54 9.58
N ALA A 140 -2.02 4.60 8.65
CA ALA A 140 -3.12 4.33 7.73
C ALA A 140 -3.48 2.85 7.81
N SER A 141 -4.77 2.50 7.74
CA SER A 141 -5.20 1.12 7.66
C SER A 141 -6.26 0.92 6.58
N ARG A 142 -6.37 -0.31 6.07
CA ARG A 142 -7.38 -0.70 5.10
C ARG A 142 -7.83 -2.13 5.31
N THR A 143 -9.15 -2.36 5.32
CA THR A 143 -9.71 -3.73 5.31
C THR A 143 -9.62 -4.33 3.91
N VAL A 144 -9.40 -5.65 3.84
CA VAL A 144 -9.29 -6.39 2.59
C VAL A 144 -10.59 -7.15 2.34
N GLU A 145 -11.58 -6.45 1.80
CA GLU A 145 -12.92 -6.94 1.47
C GLU A 145 -13.48 -6.23 0.22
N ASN A 146 -14.64 -6.66 -0.30
CA ASN A 146 -15.28 -6.05 -1.49
C ASN A 146 -15.70 -4.58 -1.28
N SER A 147 -15.97 -4.18 -0.04
CA SER A 147 -16.31 -2.80 0.35
C SER A 147 -15.34 -2.34 1.43
N PRO A 148 -14.10 -1.96 1.06
CA PRO A 148 -13.04 -1.73 2.02
C PRO A 148 -13.30 -0.47 2.86
N THR A 149 -12.94 -0.56 4.13
CA THR A 149 -12.88 0.59 5.04
C THR A 149 -11.44 1.05 5.14
N SER A 150 -11.19 2.31 4.81
CA SER A 150 -9.89 2.96 4.93
C SER A 150 -9.88 3.91 6.13
N ASN A 151 -8.84 3.85 6.94
CA ASN A 151 -8.64 4.73 8.08
C ASN A 151 -7.29 5.44 7.97
N ALA A 152 -7.26 6.73 8.30
CA ALA A 152 -6.04 7.48 8.53
C ALA A 152 -6.07 8.07 9.94
N LYS A 153 -4.95 8.02 10.64
CA LYS A 153 -4.78 8.58 11.98
C LYS A 153 -3.49 9.37 12.04
N VAL A 154 -3.57 10.55 12.64
CA VAL A 154 -2.42 11.41 12.95
C VAL A 154 -2.43 11.65 14.45
N GLU A 155 -1.32 11.33 15.12
CA GLU A 155 -1.12 11.58 16.54
C GLU A 155 -0.01 12.61 16.73
N TYR A 156 -0.29 13.65 17.51
CA TYR A 156 0.71 14.59 17.98
C TYR A 156 0.77 14.63 19.51
N LYS A 157 1.94 14.30 20.07
CA LYS A 157 2.23 14.30 21.51
C LYS A 157 2.82 15.64 21.91
N PHE A 158 2.04 16.46 22.62
CA PHE A 158 2.54 17.71 23.19
C PHE A 158 3.59 17.42 24.27
N ASN A 159 3.33 16.42 25.09
CA ASN A 159 4.23 15.92 26.12
C ASN A 159 3.93 14.45 26.41
N LYS A 160 4.65 13.83 27.37
CA LYS A 160 4.46 12.41 27.73
C LYS A 160 3.07 12.06 28.28
N ARG A 161 2.27 13.06 28.64
CA ARG A 161 0.96 12.93 29.28
C ARG A 161 -0.20 13.45 28.45
N LEU A 162 0.06 14.20 27.37
CA LEU A 162 -0.99 14.86 26.59
C LEU A 162 -0.70 14.69 25.10
N SER A 163 -1.67 14.15 24.37
CA SER A 163 -1.65 14.03 22.92
C SER A 163 -2.99 14.40 22.30
N ILE A 164 -2.95 14.84 21.04
CA ILE A 164 -4.13 15.03 20.20
C ILE A 164 -4.06 14.02 19.06
N ILE A 165 -5.22 13.46 18.72
CA ILE A 165 -5.36 12.41 17.73
C ILE A 165 -6.44 12.86 16.74
N GLY A 166 -6.06 13.03 15.48
CA GLY A 166 -7.00 13.18 14.37
C GLY A 166 -7.24 11.82 13.72
N THR A 167 -8.50 11.50 13.41
CA THR A 167 -8.88 10.30 12.68
C THR A 167 -9.77 10.64 11.49
N TRP A 168 -9.57 9.94 10.40
CA TRP A 168 -10.39 10.00 9.20
C TRP A 168 -10.72 8.57 8.77
N GLU A 169 -12.01 8.25 8.69
CA GLU A 169 -12.53 6.96 8.24
C GLU A 169 -13.32 7.20 6.95
N ASN A 170 -13.04 6.40 5.92
CA ASN A 170 -13.81 6.35 4.69
C ASN A 170 -14.30 4.91 4.47
N LYS A 171 -15.60 4.76 4.26
CA LYS A 171 -16.23 3.50 3.87
C LYS A 171 -16.69 3.59 2.43
N GLU A 172 -16.05 2.82 1.55
CA GLU A 172 -16.48 2.69 0.16
C GLU A 172 -17.75 1.83 0.11
N GLY A 173 -18.87 2.43 -0.28
CA GLY A 173 -20.15 1.73 -0.46
C GLY A 173 -20.21 0.97 -1.80
N ASN A 174 -21.14 0.00 -1.90
CA ASN A 174 -21.38 -0.76 -3.13
C ASN A 174 -21.80 0.19 -4.29
N PRO A 175 -21.14 0.17 -5.47
CA PRO A 175 -21.38 1.13 -6.55
C PRO A 175 -22.78 1.09 -7.19
N GLU A 176 -23.61 0.09 -6.90
CA GLU A 176 -24.99 0.01 -7.39
C GLU A 176 -25.96 0.93 -6.64
N ILE A 177 -25.57 1.48 -5.49
CA ILE A 177 -26.38 2.44 -4.72
C ILE A 177 -25.59 3.74 -4.62
N LYS A 178 -26.03 4.76 -5.37
CA LYS A 178 -25.33 6.05 -5.59
C LYS A 178 -25.10 6.95 -4.35
N ASP A 179 -25.29 6.47 -3.12
CA ASP A 179 -25.39 7.36 -1.95
C ASP A 179 -24.96 6.76 -0.60
N THR A 180 -23.83 6.04 -0.55
CA THR A 180 -23.35 5.44 0.73
C THR A 180 -21.86 5.56 1.01
N THR A 181 -21.13 6.50 0.38
CA THR A 181 -19.79 6.86 0.88
C THR A 181 -19.97 7.59 2.21
N LYS A 182 -19.70 6.89 3.31
CA LYS A 182 -19.77 7.46 4.67
C LYS A 182 -18.37 7.87 5.08
N GLU A 183 -18.10 9.16 4.97
CA GLU A 183 -16.90 9.79 5.52
C GLU A 183 -17.16 10.17 6.97
N LYS A 184 -16.20 9.86 7.85
CA LYS A 184 -16.21 10.31 9.24
C LYS A 184 -14.86 10.92 9.59
N VAL A 185 -14.90 12.07 10.24
CA VAL A 185 -13.71 12.73 10.78
C VAL A 185 -13.90 12.85 12.29
N GLY A 186 -12.87 12.50 13.04
CA GLY A 186 -12.84 12.56 14.50
C GLY A 186 -11.59 13.27 15.00
N VAL A 187 -11.71 13.96 16.14
CA VAL A 187 -10.59 14.56 16.84
C VAL A 187 -10.73 14.22 18.33
N ASP A 188 -9.74 13.54 18.86
CA ASP A 188 -9.68 13.09 20.25
C ASP A 188 -8.50 13.75 20.98
N LEU A 189 -8.67 14.01 22.27
CA LEU A 189 -7.61 14.46 23.17
C LEU A 189 -7.35 13.37 24.21
N GLU A 190 -6.13 12.85 24.28
CA GLU A 190 -5.73 11.84 25.26
C GLU A 190 -4.88 12.49 26.37
N TYR A 191 -5.26 12.22 27.62
CA TYR A 191 -4.48 12.59 28.80
C TYR A 191 -4.16 11.37 29.66
N ARG A 192 -2.88 11.14 29.96
CA ARG A 192 -2.39 9.99 30.72
C ARG A 192 -1.91 10.40 32.11
N VAL A 193 -2.48 9.75 33.13
CA VAL A 193 -2.05 9.86 34.53
C VAL A 193 -1.33 8.59 34.94
N GLU A 194 -0.09 8.72 35.39
CA GLU A 194 0.67 7.62 35.99
C GLU A 194 0.65 7.78 37.51
N PHE A 195 0.24 6.73 38.21
CA PHE A 195 0.31 6.66 39.67
C PHE A 195 1.56 5.87 40.06
N LYS A 196 2.26 6.35 41.09
CA LYS A 196 3.35 5.63 41.74
C LYS A 196 2.81 4.87 42.95
#